data_AF-A0A7W6DFJ4-F1
#
_entry.id   AF-A0A7W6DFJ4-F1
#
_cell.length_a   1.000
_cell.length_b   1.000
_cell.length_c   1.000
_cell.angle_alpha   90.00
_cell.angle_beta   90.00
_cell.angle_gamma   90.00
#
_symmetry.space_group_name_H-M   'P 1'
#
loop_
_entity.id
_entity.type
_entity.pdbx_description
1 polymer ?
#
loop_
_entity_poly.entity_id
_entity_poly.type
_entity_poly.pdbx_seq_one_letter_code
_entity_poly.pdbx_strand_id
1 'polypeptide(L)'
;MAQHDRRQEALQRIQIGLTGVAGVILLVGLASIVIDKARLGDAAAPPPAVPTLSANAVAPKEPLVELGVQPAADQAQVVPDLVPDPNLTQPIDNDQPKP
;
A
#
# COMPACT_ATOMS: atom_id res chain seq x y z
N MET A 1 -46.24 -26.65 49.66
CA MET A 1 -45.20 -27.56 49.08
C MET A 1 -45.10 -27.45 47.55
N ALA A 2 -46.18 -27.22 46.79
CA ALA A 2 -46.20 -27.21 45.31
C ALA A 2 -45.47 -26.06 44.56
N GLN A 3 -44.87 -25.08 45.24
CA GLN A 3 -44.17 -23.96 44.57
C GLN A 3 -42.72 -24.30 44.16
N HIS A 4 -42.10 -25.28 44.83
CA HIS A 4 -40.71 -25.65 44.55
C HIS A 4 -40.58 -26.42 43.22
N ASP A 5 -41.55 -27.29 42.90
CA ASP A 5 -41.51 -28.11 41.68
C ASP A 5 -41.59 -27.26 40.40
N ARG A 6 -42.45 -26.22 40.38
CA ARG A 6 -42.55 -25.30 39.22
C ARG A 6 -41.28 -24.48 39.00
N ARG A 7 -40.56 -24.12 40.07
CA ARG A 7 -39.27 -23.41 39.96
C ARG A 7 -38.20 -24.33 39.38
N GLN A 8 -38.18 -25.60 39.76
CA GLN A 8 -37.21 -26.59 39.27
C GLN A 8 -37.37 -26.85 37.76
N GLU A 9 -38.60 -27.00 37.27
CA GLU A 9 -38.86 -27.24 35.86
C GLU A 9 -38.50 -26.02 34.97
N ALA A 10 -38.75 -24.81 35.48
CA ALA A 10 -38.35 -23.58 34.80
C ALA A 10 -36.82 -23.42 34.70
N LEU A 11 -36.09 -23.77 35.77
CA LEU A 11 -34.63 -23.71 35.79
C LEU A 11 -33.99 -24.71 34.82
N GLN A 12 -34.58 -25.90 34.65
CA GLN A 12 -34.07 -26.92 33.75
C GLN A 12 -34.09 -26.47 32.28
N ARG A 13 -35.16 -25.79 31.86
CA ARG A 13 -35.28 -25.24 30.49
C ARG A 13 -34.31 -24.09 30.25
N ILE A 14 -34.18 -23.20 31.24
CA ILE A 14 -33.26 -22.06 31.16
C ILE A 14 -31.81 -22.54 31.10
N GLN A 15 -31.44 -23.58 31.85
CA GLN A 15 -30.07 -24.10 31.88
C GLN A 15 -29.62 -24.63 30.52
N ILE A 16 -30.51 -25.35 29.82
CA ILE A 16 -30.27 -25.88 28.47
C ILE A 16 -30.16 -24.73 27.45
N GLY A 17 -31.04 -23.74 27.54
CA GLY A 17 -30.99 -22.55 26.67
C GLY A 17 -29.72 -21.72 26.89
N LEU A 18 -29.32 -21.53 28.14
CA LEU A 18 -28.14 -20.76 28.51
C LEU A 18 -26.85 -21.43 28.03
N THR A 19 -26.77 -22.76 28.05
CA THR A 19 -25.58 -23.47 27.53
C THR A 19 -25.40 -23.25 26.02
N GLY A 20 -26.50 -23.25 25.26
CA GLY A 20 -26.45 -22.92 23.83
C GLY A 20 -25.98 -21.50 23.58
N VAL A 21 -26.54 -20.51 24.29
CA VAL A 21 -26.12 -19.10 24.18
C VAL A 21 -24.66 -18.92 24.60
N ALA A 22 -24.24 -19.54 25.70
CA ALA A 22 -22.85 -19.53 26.15
C ALA A 22 -21.90 -20.12 25.09
N GLY A 23 -22.32 -21.19 24.41
CA GLY A 23 -21.58 -21.79 23.30
C GLY A 23 -21.40 -20.82 22.12
N VAL A 24 -22.45 -20.12 21.70
CA VAL A 24 -22.35 -19.12 20.63
C VAL A 24 -21.42 -17.97 21.02
N ILE A 25 -21.55 -17.45 22.25
CA ILE A 25 -20.67 -16.39 22.76
C ILE A 25 -19.21 -16.85 22.76
N LEU A 26 -18.95 -18.09 23.17
CA LEU A 26 -17.61 -18.68 23.16
C LEU A 26 -17.03 -18.75 21.73
N LEU A 27 -17.83 -19.19 20.75
CA LEU A 27 -17.41 -19.26 19.36
C LEU A 27 -17.10 -17.87 18.77
N VAL A 28 -17.96 -16.90 19.04
CA VAL A 28 -17.74 -15.50 18.61
C VAL A 28 -16.48 -14.93 19.27
N GLY A 29 -16.29 -15.17 20.57
CA GLY A 29 -15.10 -14.73 21.30
C GLY A 29 -13.80 -15.34 20.74
N LEU A 30 -13.80 -16.65 20.47
CA LEU A 30 -12.65 -17.33 19.87
C LEU A 30 -12.33 -16.79 18.48
N ALA A 31 -13.35 -16.55 17.65
CA ALA A 31 -13.18 -15.97 16.33
C ALA A 31 -12.50 -14.60 16.39
N SER A 32 -12.95 -13.72 17.31
CA SER A 32 -12.34 -12.40 17.51
C SER A 32 -10.86 -12.50 17.89
N ILE A 33 -10.51 -13.40 18.82
CA ILE A 33 -9.11 -13.60 19.25
C ILE A 33 -8.24 -14.06 18.08
N VAL A 34 -8.72 -15.00 17.25
CA VAL A 34 -7.96 -15.50 16.09
C VAL A 34 -7.74 -14.40 15.05
N ILE A 35 -8.76 -13.58 14.77
CA ILE A 35 -8.65 -12.46 13.83
C ILE A 35 -7.62 -11.44 14.30
N ASP A 36 -7.64 -11.07 15.58
CA ASP A 36 -6.68 -10.13 16.15
C ASP A 36 -5.25 -10.69 16.06
N LYS A 37 -5.05 -11.97 16.37
CA LYS A 37 -3.74 -12.64 16.24
C LYS A 37 -3.26 -12.70 14.79
N ALA A 38 -4.16 -12.95 13.84
CA ALA A 38 -3.82 -12.96 12.42
C ALA A 38 -3.36 -11.56 11.95
N ARG A 39 -4.07 -10.50 12.35
CA ARG A 39 -3.70 -9.12 12.01
C ARG A 39 -2.34 -8.71 12.58
N LEU A 40 -2.04 -9.11 13.81
CA LEU A 40 -0.74 -8.85 14.44
C LEU A 40 0.41 -9.55 13.70
N GLY A 41 0.19 -10.77 13.20
CA GLY A 41 1.18 -11.50 12.41
C GLY A 41 1.48 -10.83 11.06
N ASP A 42 0.45 -10.29 10.41
CA ASP A 42 0.58 -9.63 9.11
C ASP A 42 1.25 -8.24 9.22
N ALA A 43 0.92 -7.47 10.27
CA ALA A 43 1.56 -6.18 10.53
C ALA A 43 3.02 -6.30 11.01
N ALA A 44 3.40 -7.45 11.59
CA ALA A 44 4.77 -7.74 12.01
C ALA A 44 5.62 -8.36 10.89
N ALA A 45 5.03 -8.64 9.72
CA ALA A 45 5.78 -9.14 8.57
C ALA A 45 6.71 -8.02 8.07
N PRO A 46 8.04 -8.23 8.06
CA PRO A 46 8.95 -7.27 7.45
C PRO A 46 8.59 -7.13 5.96
N PRO A 47 8.71 -5.92 5.37
CA PRO A 47 8.49 -5.74 3.95
C PRO A 47 9.32 -6.74 3.15
N PRO A 48 8.81 -7.24 2.01
CA PRO A 48 9.52 -8.24 1.22
C PRO A 48 10.92 -7.72 0.94
N ALA A 49 11.93 -8.47 1.41
CA ALA A 49 13.32 -8.11 1.22
C ALA A 49 13.61 -8.12 -0.29
N VAL A 50 13.62 -6.93 -0.89
CA VAL A 50 14.15 -6.77 -2.23
C VAL A 50 15.63 -7.13 -2.15
N PRO A 51 16.13 -8.07 -2.98
CA PRO A 51 17.56 -8.32 -3.03
C PRO A 51 18.23 -7.01 -3.41
N THR A 52 18.96 -6.42 -2.48
CA THR A 52 19.91 -5.35 -2.80
C THR A 52 21.00 -6.03 -3.61
N LEU A 53 20.86 -5.97 -4.94
CA LEU A 53 21.98 -6.22 -5.83
C LEU A 53 23.07 -5.24 -5.36
N SER A 54 24.04 -5.76 -4.61
CA SER A 54 25.29 -5.06 -4.36
C SER A 54 25.74 -4.59 -5.72
N ALA A 55 25.80 -3.27 -5.91
CA ALA A 55 26.23 -2.66 -7.14
C ALA A 55 27.63 -3.20 -7.41
N ASN A 56 27.69 -4.25 -8.23
CA ASN A 56 28.93 -4.81 -8.69
C ASN A 56 29.59 -3.66 -9.43
N ALA A 57 30.68 -3.15 -8.86
CA ALA A 57 31.47 -2.08 -9.42
C ALA A 57 32.16 -2.58 -10.70
N VAL A 58 31.36 -2.84 -11.73
CA VAL A 58 31.83 -2.89 -13.11
C VAL A 58 31.72 -1.45 -13.57
N ALA A 59 32.87 -0.81 -13.70
CA ALA A 59 32.98 0.50 -14.34
C ALA A 59 32.10 0.53 -15.60
N PRO A 60 31.36 1.62 -15.90
CA PRO A 60 30.54 1.71 -17.10
C PRO A 60 31.37 1.34 -18.32
N LYS A 61 31.13 0.14 -18.87
CA LYS A 61 31.70 -0.26 -20.14
C LYS A 61 30.88 0.48 -21.18
N GLU A 62 31.42 1.60 -21.66
CA GLU A 62 30.86 2.49 -22.68
C GLU A 62 30.59 1.72 -23.98
N PRO A 63 29.41 1.08 -24.14
CA PRO A 63 29.19 0.11 -25.22
C PRO A 63 28.97 0.82 -26.56
N LEU A 64 28.60 2.11 -26.52
CA LEU A 64 28.45 2.98 -27.67
C LEU A 64 29.81 3.42 -28.23
N VAL A 65 30.84 3.49 -27.38
CA VAL A 65 32.22 3.83 -27.79
C VAL A 65 32.88 2.63 -28.48
N GLU A 66 32.69 1.41 -27.97
CA GLU A 66 33.17 0.18 -28.63
C GLU A 66 32.48 -0.07 -29.99
N LEU A 67 31.24 0.40 -30.16
CA LEU A 67 30.50 0.32 -31.42
C LEU A 67 30.82 1.48 -32.41
N GLY A 68 31.75 2.37 -32.05
CA GLY A 68 32.19 3.48 -32.92
C GLY A 68 31.12 4.54 -33.17
N VAL A 69 30.01 4.53 -32.44
CA VAL A 69 28.92 5.50 -32.57
C VAL A 69 29.19 6.71 -31.68
N GLN A 70 30.07 7.59 -32.15
CA GLN A 70 30.23 8.92 -31.58
C GLN A 70 28.97 9.75 -31.96
N PRO A 71 28.22 10.31 -31.00
CA PRO A 71 27.20 11.30 -31.34
C PRO A 71 27.89 12.45 -32.08
N ALA A 72 27.37 12.84 -33.24
CA ALA A 72 27.82 14.05 -33.89
C ALA A 72 27.56 15.20 -32.90
N ALA A 73 28.62 15.90 -32.49
CA ALA A 73 28.46 17.15 -31.75
C ALA A 73 27.52 18.04 -32.57
N ASP A 74 26.46 18.52 -31.92
CA ASP A 74 25.36 19.31 -32.48
C ASP A 74 25.81 20.16 -33.67
N GLN A 75 25.57 19.64 -34.87
CA GLN A 75 25.34 20.52 -35.99
C GLN A 75 23.97 21.10 -35.70
N ALA A 76 23.93 22.29 -35.11
CA ALA A 76 22.70 23.05 -34.91
C ALA A 76 21.94 23.00 -36.24
N GLN A 77 20.90 22.16 -36.31
CA GLN A 77 20.05 22.05 -37.48
C GLN A 77 19.21 23.31 -37.48
N VAL A 78 19.74 24.35 -38.11
CA VAL A 78 18.97 25.55 -38.41
C VAL A 78 18.00 25.13 -39.51
N VAL A 79 16.82 24.66 -39.10
CA VAL A 79 15.69 24.41 -40.01
C VAL A 79 15.29 25.79 -40.55
N PRO A 80 15.46 26.08 -41.86
CA PRO A 80 15.37 27.45 -42.37
C PRO A 80 13.98 28.12 -42.34
N ASP A 81 12.97 27.45 -41.76
CA ASP A 81 11.57 27.91 -41.76
C ASP A 81 10.93 27.98 -40.36
N LEU A 82 11.69 27.67 -39.30
CA LEU A 82 11.23 27.98 -37.94
C LEU A 82 11.64 29.42 -37.62
N VAL A 83 10.80 30.38 -38.03
CA VAL A 83 10.87 31.74 -37.49
C VAL A 83 10.58 31.63 -35.98
N PRO A 84 11.52 31.97 -35.09
CA PRO A 84 11.27 31.95 -33.66
C PRO A 84 10.09 32.87 -33.34
N ASP A 85 9.07 32.34 -32.66
CA ASP A 85 7.87 33.10 -32.30
C ASP A 85 8.28 34.37 -31.53
N PRO A 86 7.95 35.59 -32.03
CA PRO A 86 8.36 36.85 -31.41
C PRO A 86 7.75 37.06 -30.02
N ASN A 87 6.75 36.27 -29.62
CA ASN A 87 6.18 36.33 -28.28
C ASN A 87 7.07 35.66 -27.22
N LEU A 88 8.08 34.88 -27.61
CA LEU A 88 9.05 34.29 -26.67
C LEU A 88 10.03 35.33 -26.09
N THR A 89 10.14 36.49 -26.72
CA THR A 89 10.93 37.64 -26.21
C THR A 89 10.16 38.53 -25.24
N GLN A 90 8.85 38.32 -25.10
CA GLN A 90 8.09 39.08 -24.11
C GLN A 90 8.39 38.52 -22.72
N PRO A 91 8.73 39.37 -21.73
CA PRO A 91 8.77 38.95 -20.35
C PRO A 91 7.44 38.26 -20.03
N ILE A 92 7.49 37.01 -19.58
CA ILE A 92 6.30 36.25 -19.19
C ILE A 92 5.54 37.13 -18.18
N ASP A 93 4.30 37.47 -18.50
CA ASP A 93 3.43 38.30 -17.67
C ASP A 93 3.11 37.53 -16.38
N ASN A 94 3.99 37.67 -15.40
CA ASN A 94 3.82 37.12 -14.07
C ASN A 94 2.97 38.09 -13.26
N ASP A 95 1.67 38.12 -13.55
CA ASP A 95 0.65 38.65 -12.64
C ASP A 95 0.67 37.81 -11.35
N GLN A 96 1.61 38.13 -10.46
CA GLN A 96 1.56 37.70 -9.08
C GLN A 96 0.50 38.53 -8.35
N PRO A 97 -0.51 37.91 -7.71
CA PRO A 97 -1.45 38.65 -6.88
C PRO A 97 -0.68 39.26 -5.71
N LYS A 98 -0.66 40.60 -5.66
CA LYS A 98 -0.11 41.37 -4.55
C LYS A 98 -0.93 41.04 -3.28
N PRO A 99 -0.30 40.78 -2.12
CA PRO A 99 -1.00 40.49 -0.87
C PRO A 99 -1.84 41.67 -0.37
#